data_AF-A0A2D5F7B4-F1
#
_entry.id   AF-A0A2D5F7B4-F1
#
_cell.length_a   1.000
_cell.length_b   1.000
_cell.length_c   1.000
_cell.angle_alpha   90.00
_cell.angle_beta   90.00
_cell.angle_gamma   90.00
#
_symmetry.space_group_name_H-M   'P 1'
#
loop_
_entity.id
_entity.type
_entity.pdbx_description
1 polymer ?
#
loop_
_entity_poly.entity_id
_entity_poly.type
_entity_poly.pdbx_seq_one_letter_code
_entity_poly.pdbx_strand_id
1 'polypeptide(L)'
;MANPQAEKNYQTFRAFVKLHCVEDDWDDYVLPDKLDLNKKRIARECEFDRKRITGNTKILRLYNLIKRKLVKKGILVADSRSGTEKRQHETALKIASKDSKLISSQQQQNASLQAQLYDVTRELKEANEKLKRLKAIEDYLMATGRL
;
A
#
# COMPACT_ATOMS: atom_id res chain seq x y z
N MET A 1 6.99 37.05 -9.35
CA MET A 1 8.12 36.80 -8.42
C MET A 1 8.41 35.31 -8.41
N ALA A 2 9.68 34.90 -8.56
CA ALA A 2 10.06 33.49 -8.51
C ALA A 2 9.92 32.96 -7.08
N ASN A 3 9.31 31.78 -6.90
CA ASN A 3 9.14 31.16 -5.59
C ASN A 3 10.53 30.75 -5.04
N PRO A 4 11.04 31.37 -3.96
CA PRO A 4 12.38 31.10 -3.43
C PRO A 4 12.58 29.62 -3.05
N GLN A 5 11.53 28.98 -2.55
CA GLN A 5 11.56 27.56 -2.19
C GLN A 5 11.70 26.65 -3.43
N ALA A 6 11.10 27.04 -4.55
CA ALA A 6 11.21 26.27 -5.78
C ALA A 6 12.64 26.30 -6.35
N GLU A 7 13.34 27.43 -6.19
CA GLU A 7 14.74 27.55 -6.58
C GLU A 7 15.65 26.75 -5.62
N LYS A 8 15.42 26.84 -4.30
CA LYS A 8 16.15 26.02 -3.31
C LYS A 8 16.05 24.53 -3.64
N ASN A 9 14.84 24.01 -3.86
CA ASN A 9 14.62 22.60 -4.20
C ASN A 9 15.33 22.20 -5.50
N TYR A 10 15.41 23.10 -6.48
CA TYR A 10 16.13 22.85 -7.73
C TYR A 10 17.64 22.75 -7.50
N GLN A 11 18.22 23.65 -6.70
CA GLN A 11 19.64 23.59 -6.37
C GLN A 11 20.00 22.33 -5.58
N THR A 12 19.17 21.95 -4.59
CA THR A 12 19.36 20.69 -3.83
C THR A 12 19.31 19.48 -4.75
N PHE A 13 18.29 19.39 -5.63
CA PHE A 13 18.21 18.29 -6.59
C PHE A 13 19.41 18.29 -7.56
N ARG A 14 19.87 19.46 -8.02
CA ARG A 14 21.03 19.55 -8.88
C ARG A 14 22.32 19.10 -8.18
N ALA A 15 22.49 19.40 -6.90
CA ALA A 15 23.62 18.95 -6.11
C ALA A 15 23.60 17.43 -5.94
N PHE A 16 22.45 16.86 -5.56
CA PHE A 16 22.22 15.41 -5.52
C PHE A 16 22.64 14.74 -6.83
N VAL A 17 22.13 15.23 -7.96
CA VAL A 17 22.44 14.66 -9.28
C VAL A 17 23.93 14.69 -9.59
N LYS A 18 24.63 15.78 -9.24
CA LYS A 18 26.07 15.88 -9.47
C LYS A 18 26.84 14.86 -8.66
N LEU A 19 26.49 14.68 -7.39
CA LEU A 19 27.12 13.72 -6.48
C LEU A 19 27.00 12.29 -7.04
N HIS A 20 25.77 11.84 -7.31
CA HIS A 20 25.51 10.49 -7.82
C HIS A 20 25.99 10.26 -9.26
N CYS A 21 26.22 11.32 -10.04
CA CYS A 21 26.92 11.18 -11.33
C CYS A 21 28.42 10.90 -11.17
N VAL A 22 29.02 11.30 -10.05
CA VAL A 22 30.43 11.02 -9.73
C VAL A 22 30.57 9.65 -9.07
N GLU A 23 29.66 9.33 -8.15
CA GLU A 23 29.66 8.04 -7.43
C GLU A 23 29.18 6.87 -8.31
N ASP A 24 28.41 7.17 -9.36
CA ASP A 24 27.79 6.21 -10.30
C ASP A 24 26.94 5.11 -9.62
N ASP A 25 26.36 5.44 -8.48
CA ASP A 25 25.54 4.59 -7.62
C ASP A 25 24.05 4.63 -7.99
N TRP A 26 23.72 4.86 -9.26
CA TRP A 26 22.32 5.06 -9.67
C TRP A 26 21.44 3.83 -9.50
N ASP A 27 22.02 2.62 -9.49
CA ASP A 27 21.30 1.35 -9.29
C ASP A 27 20.48 1.34 -7.99
N ASP A 28 20.97 2.01 -6.95
CA ASP A 28 20.31 2.16 -5.66
C ASP A 28 18.98 2.96 -5.75
N TYR A 29 18.86 3.79 -6.78
CA TYR A 29 17.73 4.69 -6.98
C TYR A 29 16.77 4.18 -8.06
N VAL A 30 16.95 2.96 -8.56
CA VAL A 30 16.08 2.35 -9.58
C VAL A 30 14.89 1.65 -8.92
N LEU A 31 13.71 1.74 -9.55
CA LEU A 31 12.57 0.93 -9.13
C LEU A 31 12.79 -0.56 -9.47
N PRO A 32 12.14 -1.51 -8.79
CA PRO A 32 12.29 -2.94 -9.09
C PRO A 32 11.99 -3.32 -10.56
N ASP A 33 11.12 -2.56 -11.24
CA ASP A 33 10.77 -2.77 -12.65
C ASP A 33 11.82 -2.20 -13.64
N LYS A 34 12.80 -1.45 -13.14
CA LYS A 34 13.82 -0.72 -13.91
C LYS A 34 13.28 0.29 -14.93
N LEU A 35 12.00 0.67 -14.85
CA LEU A 35 11.36 1.59 -15.81
C LEU A 35 11.44 3.06 -15.38
N ASP A 36 11.62 3.32 -14.09
CA ASP A 36 11.75 4.67 -13.54
C ASP A 36 12.65 4.69 -12.30
N LEU A 37 13.03 5.88 -11.88
CA LEU A 37 13.73 6.08 -10.61
C LEU A 37 12.75 6.15 -9.44
N ASN A 38 13.22 5.74 -8.28
CA ASN A 38 12.50 5.81 -7.03
C ASN A 38 12.44 7.26 -6.52
N LYS A 39 11.43 7.98 -7.01
CA LYS A 39 11.12 9.38 -6.62
C LYS A 39 10.99 9.58 -5.12
N LYS A 40 10.58 8.56 -4.35
CA LYS A 40 10.47 8.68 -2.88
C LYS A 40 11.85 8.70 -2.23
N ARG A 41 12.77 7.83 -2.64
CA ARG A 41 14.14 7.77 -2.12
C ARG A 41 14.89 9.07 -2.46
N ILE A 42 14.88 9.45 -3.74
CA ILE A 42 15.47 10.71 -4.22
C ILE A 42 14.94 11.92 -3.44
N ALA A 43 13.61 12.03 -3.28
CA ALA A 43 13.01 13.17 -2.61
C ALA A 43 13.35 13.23 -1.11
N ARG A 44 13.52 12.06 -0.46
CA ARG A 44 13.97 11.98 0.93
C ARG A 44 15.37 12.53 1.09
N GLU A 45 16.29 12.16 0.20
CA GLU A 45 17.68 12.62 0.25
C GLU A 45 17.83 14.09 -0.17
N CYS A 46 16.95 14.56 -1.06
CA CYS A 46 16.87 15.98 -1.39
C CYS A 46 16.02 16.81 -0.41
N GLU A 47 15.54 16.22 0.69
CA GLU A 47 14.74 16.87 1.73
C GLU A 47 13.51 17.64 1.23
N PHE A 48 12.80 17.11 0.22
CA PHE A 48 11.55 17.71 -0.27
C PHE A 48 10.46 16.67 -0.54
N ASP A 49 9.22 17.15 -0.74
CA ASP A 49 8.11 16.28 -1.14
C ASP A 49 8.30 15.73 -2.56
N ARG A 50 8.10 14.43 -2.77
CA ARG A 50 8.21 13.76 -4.08
C ARG A 50 7.46 14.45 -5.22
N LYS A 51 6.33 15.11 -4.92
CA LYS A 51 5.52 15.88 -5.89
C LYS A 51 6.31 17.04 -6.50
N ARG A 52 7.37 17.52 -5.85
CA ARG A 52 8.26 18.57 -6.38
C ARG A 52 9.06 18.09 -7.59
N ILE A 53 9.35 16.79 -7.71
CA ILE A 53 10.04 16.23 -8.89
C ILE A 53 9.19 16.44 -10.16
N THR A 54 7.88 16.24 -10.06
CA THR A 54 6.95 16.41 -11.19
C THR A 54 6.39 17.84 -11.28
N GLY A 55 6.27 18.55 -10.16
CA GLY A 55 5.64 19.86 -10.09
C GLY A 55 6.57 21.05 -10.39
N ASN A 56 7.89 20.90 -10.22
CA ASN A 56 8.85 21.93 -10.62
C ASN A 56 9.41 21.60 -12.01
N THR A 57 9.12 22.44 -13.00
CA THR A 57 9.51 22.23 -14.39
C THR A 57 11.03 22.13 -14.58
N LYS A 58 11.84 22.85 -13.79
CA LYS A 58 13.31 22.75 -13.85
C LYS A 58 13.80 21.39 -13.35
N ILE A 59 13.25 20.93 -12.22
CA ILE A 59 13.56 19.62 -11.64
C ILE A 59 13.13 18.52 -12.61
N LEU A 60 11.91 18.61 -13.16
CA LEU A 60 11.38 17.63 -14.11
C LEU A 60 12.26 17.51 -15.37
N ARG A 61 12.74 18.63 -15.92
CA ARG A 61 13.65 18.63 -17.08
C ARG A 61 14.96 17.91 -16.75
N LEU A 62 15.56 18.20 -15.59
CA LEU A 62 16.80 17.56 -15.16
C LEU A 62 16.59 16.07 -14.88
N TYR A 63 15.49 15.71 -14.22
CA TYR A 63 15.08 14.33 -13.96
C TYR A 63 14.94 13.53 -15.26
N ASN A 64 14.24 14.06 -16.26
CA ASN A 64 14.08 13.42 -17.57
C ASN A 64 15.39 13.33 -18.36
N LEU A 65 16.31 14.28 -18.17
CA LEU A 65 17.65 14.21 -18.76
C LEU A 65 18.45 13.04 -18.18
N ILE A 66 18.45 12.89 -16.86
CA ILE A 66 19.14 11.79 -16.18
C ILE A 66 18.54 10.46 -16.58
N LYS A 67 17.20 10.36 -16.57
CA LYS A 67 16.50 9.15 -17.02
C LYS A 67 16.98 8.70 -18.40
N ARG A 68 17.07 9.62 -19.36
CA ARG A 68 17.59 9.32 -20.71
C ARG A 68 19.06 8.88 -20.69
N LYS A 69 19.90 9.47 -19.83
CA LYS A 69 21.31 9.04 -19.66
C LYS A 69 21.40 7.63 -19.08
N LEU A 70 20.59 7.32 -18.07
CA LEU A 70 20.58 6.01 -17.42
C LEU A 70 20.03 4.90 -18.33
N VAL A 71 19.06 5.23 -19.19
CA VAL A 71 18.62 4.33 -20.26
C VAL A 71 19.77 4.05 -21.24
N LYS A 72 20.52 5.09 -21.65
CA LYS A 72 21.70 4.90 -22.52
C LYS A 72 22.82 4.09 -21.85
N LYS A 73 22.99 4.22 -20.54
CA LYS A 73 23.93 3.42 -19.74
C LYS A 73 23.46 1.98 -19.52
N GLY A 74 22.20 1.64 -19.85
CA GLY A 74 21.63 0.31 -19.60
C GLY A 74 21.15 0.07 -18.16
N ILE A 75 21.21 1.08 -17.29
CA ILE A 75 20.73 1.01 -15.90
C ILE A 75 19.20 1.00 -15.84
N LEU A 76 18.56 1.83 -16.67
CA LEU A 76 17.11 1.84 -16.85
C LEU A 76 16.71 1.18 -18.15
N VAL A 77 15.57 0.49 -18.15
CA VAL A 77 14.96 -0.10 -19.34
C VAL A 77 14.09 0.94 -20.03
N ALA A 78 14.21 1.04 -21.36
CA ALA A 78 13.35 1.89 -22.16
C ALA A 78 11.92 1.34 -22.14
N ASP A 79 10.96 2.15 -21.69
CA ASP A 79 9.56 1.76 -21.67
C ASP A 79 8.96 1.87 -23.09
N SER A 80 8.96 0.74 -23.80
CA SER A 80 8.45 0.57 -25.16
C SER A 80 6.92 0.56 -25.24
N ARG A 81 6.21 0.55 -24.11
CA ARG A 81 4.75 0.55 -24.10
C ARG A 81 4.20 1.82 -24.74
N SER A 82 3.19 1.63 -25.58
CA SER A 82 2.38 2.69 -26.17
C SER A 82 1.67 3.52 -25.09
N GLY A 83 1.22 4.72 -25.45
CA GLY A 83 0.47 5.58 -24.53
C GLY A 83 -0.80 4.91 -24.00
N THR A 84 -1.44 4.07 -24.81
CA THR A 84 -2.64 3.31 -24.44
C THR A 84 -2.32 2.23 -23.41
N GLU A 85 -1.28 1.43 -23.65
CA GLU A 85 -0.84 0.38 -22.72
C GLU A 85 -0.42 0.95 -21.37
N LYS A 86 0.26 2.10 -21.36
CA LYS A 86 0.62 2.81 -20.12
C LYS A 86 -0.62 3.19 -19.31
N ARG A 87 -1.65 3.74 -19.96
CA ARG A 87 -2.92 4.11 -19.30
C ARG A 87 -3.70 2.91 -18.80
N GLN A 88 -3.73 1.82 -19.58
CA GLN A 88 -4.40 0.58 -19.16
C GLN A 88 -3.71 -0.01 -17.93
N HIS A 89 -2.38 -0.07 -17.92
CA HIS A 89 -1.60 -0.55 -16.78
C HIS A 89 -1.83 0.31 -15.52
N GLU A 90 -1.82 1.64 -15.64
CA GLU A 90 -2.14 2.54 -14.52
C GLU A 90 -3.56 2.30 -13.97
N THR A 91 -4.50 2.00 -14.85
CA THR A 91 -5.90 1.72 -14.46
C THR A 91 -6.00 0.38 -13.73
N ALA A 92 -5.35 -0.66 -14.25
CA ALA A 92 -5.27 -1.98 -13.62
C ALA A 92 -4.66 -1.90 -12.21
N LEU A 93 -3.55 -1.16 -12.04
CA LEU A 93 -2.93 -0.95 -10.73
C LEU A 93 -3.87 -0.26 -9.72
N LYS A 94 -4.65 0.73 -10.17
CA LYS A 94 -5.63 1.41 -9.31
C LYS A 94 -6.76 0.47 -8.88
N ILE A 95 -7.22 -0.41 -9.78
CA ILE A 95 -8.24 -1.42 -9.48
C ILE A 95 -7.69 -2.42 -8.47
N ALA A 96 -6.52 -3.02 -8.74
CA ALA A 96 -5.88 -3.98 -7.84
C ALA A 96 -5.65 -3.43 -6.42
N SER A 97 -5.29 -2.14 -6.29
CA SER A 97 -5.13 -1.50 -4.98
C SER A 97 -6.46 -1.33 -4.23
N LYS A 98 -7.57 -1.05 -4.93
CA LYS A 98 -8.90 -1.00 -4.32
C LYS A 98 -9.35 -2.39 -3.88
N ASP A 99 -9.15 -3.39 -4.74
CA ASP A 99 -9.53 -4.78 -4.46
C ASP A 99 -8.78 -5.33 -3.26
N SER A 100 -7.47 -5.08 -3.17
CA SER A 100 -6.65 -5.49 -2.02
C SER A 100 -7.16 -4.91 -0.69
N LYS A 101 -7.57 -3.64 -0.67
CA LYS A 101 -8.17 -3.01 0.53
C LYS A 101 -9.52 -3.62 0.88
N LEU A 102 -10.36 -3.86 -0.14
CA LEU A 102 -11.66 -4.47 0.05
C LEU A 102 -11.52 -5.89 0.61
N ILE A 103 -10.63 -6.70 0.05
CA ILE A 103 -10.34 -8.06 0.51
C ILE A 103 -9.85 -8.05 1.97
N SER A 104 -8.92 -7.17 2.31
CA SER A 104 -8.41 -7.06 3.70
C SER A 104 -9.53 -6.67 4.68
N SER A 105 -10.41 -5.74 4.29
CA SER A 105 -11.56 -5.35 5.11
C SER A 105 -12.57 -6.50 5.26
N GLN A 106 -12.85 -7.24 4.19
CA GLN A 106 -13.73 -8.41 4.23
C GLN A 106 -13.15 -9.54 5.08
N GLN A 107 -11.84 -9.78 5.01
CA GLN A 107 -11.16 -10.76 5.87
C GLN A 107 -11.30 -10.40 7.36
N GLN A 108 -11.12 -9.13 7.70
CA GLN A 108 -11.31 -8.65 9.07
C GLN A 108 -12.75 -8.82 9.55
N GLN A 109 -13.73 -8.48 8.70
CA GLN A 109 -15.15 -8.67 9.02
C GLN A 109 -15.50 -10.16 9.20
N ASN A 110 -15.01 -11.02 8.31
CA ASN A 110 -15.24 -12.47 8.42
C ASN A 110 -14.63 -13.05 9.70
N ALA A 111 -13.43 -12.62 10.08
CA ALA A 111 -12.81 -13.05 11.34
C ALA A 111 -13.63 -12.61 12.56
N SER A 112 -14.15 -11.38 12.56
CA SER A 112 -15.03 -10.87 13.61
C SER A 112 -16.35 -11.64 13.69
N LEU A 113 -16.99 -11.92 12.55
CA LEU A 113 -18.22 -12.71 12.49
C LEU A 113 -18.00 -14.16 12.95
N GLN A 114 -16.86 -14.76 12.61
CA GLN A 114 -16.50 -16.10 13.09
C GLN A 114 -16.34 -16.14 14.61
N ALA A 115 -15.72 -15.11 15.20
CA ALA A 115 -15.62 -15.00 16.66
C ALA A 115 -17.00 -14.88 17.32
N GLN A 116 -17.88 -14.03 16.79
CA GLN A 116 -19.25 -13.89 17.31
C GLN A 116 -20.05 -15.19 17.18
N LEU A 117 -19.95 -15.89 16.05
CA LEU A 117 -20.60 -17.18 15.88
C LEU A 117 -20.11 -18.21 16.89
N TYR A 118 -18.80 -18.23 17.18
CA TYR A 118 -18.23 -19.10 18.20
C TYR A 118 -18.80 -18.79 19.59
N ASP A 119 -18.82 -17.53 19.99
CA ASP A 119 -19.35 -17.11 21.29
C ASP A 119 -20.83 -17.46 21.46
N VAL A 120 -21.66 -17.13 20.47
CA VAL A 120 -23.09 -17.45 20.48
C VAL A 120 -23.33 -18.96 20.53
N THR A 121 -22.55 -19.74 19.77
CA THR A 121 -22.67 -21.21 19.76
C THR A 121 -22.31 -21.80 21.13
N ARG A 122 -21.28 -21.25 21.80
CA ARG A 122 -20.90 -21.65 23.16
C ARG A 122 -22.02 -21.35 24.15
N GLU A 123 -22.55 -20.12 24.15
CA GLU A 123 -23.64 -19.71 25.04
C GLU A 123 -24.91 -20.56 24.85
N LEU A 124 -25.27 -20.84 23.59
CA LEU A 124 -26.40 -21.69 23.24
C LEU A 124 -26.20 -23.11 23.81
N LYS A 125 -24.99 -23.67 23.69
CA LYS A 125 -24.67 -24.98 24.26
C LYS A 125 -24.83 -24.98 25.79
N GLU A 126 -24.30 -23.97 26.47
CA GLU A 126 -24.43 -23.84 27.93
C GLU A 126 -25.89 -23.68 28.38
N ALA A 127 -26.68 -22.88 27.67
CA ALA A 127 -28.10 -22.70 27.93
C ALA A 127 -28.89 -24.00 27.75
N ASN A 128 -28.60 -24.76 26.69
CA ASN A 128 -29.22 -26.07 26.45
C ASN A 128 -28.86 -27.09 27.53
N GLU A 129 -27.62 -27.10 28.02
CA GLU A 129 -27.22 -27.97 29.12
C GLU A 129 -27.96 -27.62 30.42
N LYS A 130 -28.08 -26.32 30.75
CA LYS A 130 -28.86 -25.86 31.91
C LYS A 130 -30.34 -26.25 31.78
N LEU A 131 -30.93 -26.04 30.61
CA LEU A 131 -32.32 -26.38 30.34
C LEU A 131 -32.57 -27.90 30.45
N LYS A 132 -31.62 -28.72 29.98
CA LYS A 132 -31.69 -30.18 30.15
C LYS A 132 -31.65 -30.59 31.63
N ARG A 133 -30.83 -29.93 32.45
CA ARG A 133 -30.79 -30.18 33.91
C ARG A 133 -32.09 -29.77 34.60
N LEU A 134 -32.64 -28.61 34.26
CA LEU A 134 -33.91 -28.13 34.81
C LEU A 134 -35.07 -29.08 34.45
N LYS A 135 -35.16 -29.51 33.18
CA LYS A 135 -36.17 -30.49 32.76
C LYS A 135 -36.06 -31.80 33.55
N ALA A 136 -34.85 -32.31 33.77
CA ALA A 136 -34.67 -33.53 34.56
C ALA A 136 -35.11 -33.35 36.03
N ILE A 137 -34.94 -32.15 36.60
CA ILE A 137 -35.44 -31.82 37.94
C ILE A 137 -36.96 -31.73 37.94
N GLU A 138 -37.56 -31.03 36.98
CA GLU A 138 -39.02 -30.95 36.82
C GLU A 138 -39.65 -32.34 36.68
N ASP A 139 -39.10 -33.19 35.82
CA ASP A 139 -39.57 -34.57 35.61
C ASP A 139 -39.51 -35.39 36.91
N TYR A 140 -38.44 -35.25 37.70
CA TYR A 140 -38.31 -35.91 39.01
C TYR A 140 -39.32 -35.39 40.03
N LEU A 141 -39.53 -34.08 40.10
CA LEU A 141 -40.51 -33.47 41.01
C LEU A 141 -41.95 -33.85 40.64
N MET A 142 -42.27 -33.90 39.34
CA MET A 142 -43.54 -34.42 38.82
C MET A 142 -43.75 -35.89 39.26
N ALA A 143 -42.74 -36.74 39.04
CA ALA A 143 -42.82 -38.16 39.35
C ALA A 143 -42.94 -38.46 40.86
N THR A 144 -42.39 -37.60 41.71
CA THR A 144 -42.45 -37.73 43.17
C THR A 144 -43.64 -37.00 43.81
N GLY A 145 -44.48 -36.33 43.02
CA GLY A 145 -45.65 -35.58 43.49
C GLY A 145 -45.30 -34.37 44.36
N ARG A 146 -44.09 -33.83 44.20
CA ARG A 146 -43.56 -32.67 44.95
C ARG A 146 -43.63 -31.35 44.19
N LEU A 147 -44.34 -31.36 43.06
CA LEU A 147 -44.68 -30.15 42.32
C LEU A 147 -45.82 -29.39 42.99
#